data_AF-A0A7W7IPK3-F1
#
_entry.id   AF-A0A7W7IPK3-F1
#
_cell.length_a   1.000
_cell.length_b   1.000
_cell.length_c   1.000
_cell.angle_alpha   90.00
_cell.angle_beta   90.00
_cell.angle_gamma   90.00
#
_symmetry.space_group_name_H-M   'P 1'
#
loop_
_entity.id
_entity.type
_entity.pdbx_description
1 polymer ?
#
loop_
_entity_poly.entity_id
_entity_poly.type
_entity_poly.pdbx_seq_one_letter_code
_entity_poly.pdbx_strand_id
1 'polypeptide(L)'
;MVLTALMAGIAVQVAQFAHPATPQQFSGRRSTFVQGTLNIAAGERATLRRNPDGTYDLIKVDRIQVRDVLPPAEGTRQTLDKVEQGTISFGLHARQDVGSLLKVENGQDQGLKYAGFVVRFVGGRSRGPAATSVCSVPPGMATFEHWSEPVIQVLVGSLERSDDTVPKCPPHVED
;
A
#
# COMPACT_ATOMS: atom_id res chain seq x y z
N MET A 1 36.08 49.44 16.27
CA MET A 1 36.15 48.20 15.48
C MET A 1 34.90 47.39 15.78
N VAL A 2 33.97 47.33 14.82
CA VAL A 2 32.74 46.54 14.91
C VAL A 2 32.85 45.50 13.80
N LEU A 3 32.85 44.22 14.16
CA LEU A 3 32.77 43.12 13.20
C LEU A 3 31.51 42.33 13.54
N THR A 4 30.40 42.66 12.87
CA THR A 4 29.14 41.94 13.01
C THR A 4 29.14 40.82 11.97
N ALA A 5 29.30 39.58 12.41
CA ALA A 5 29.24 38.40 11.56
C ALA A 5 27.78 38.12 11.17
N LEU A 6 27.45 38.24 9.88
CA LEU A 6 26.19 37.76 9.32
C LEU A 6 26.27 36.24 9.12
N MET A 7 25.60 35.48 9.99
CA MET A 7 25.31 34.07 9.76
C MET A 7 24.13 33.95 8.80
N ALA A 8 24.40 33.67 7.52
CA ALA A 8 23.38 33.28 6.56
C ALA A 8 23.01 31.81 6.81
N GLY A 9 21.98 31.58 7.62
CA GLY A 9 21.36 30.26 7.78
C GLY A 9 20.58 29.89 6.53
N ILE A 10 21.07 28.92 5.75
CA ILE A 10 20.32 28.32 4.65
C ILE A 10 19.21 27.47 5.29
N ALA A 11 18.00 28.00 5.33
CA ALA A 11 16.80 27.23 5.66
C ALA A 11 16.57 26.24 4.52
N VAL A 12 16.94 24.97 4.74
CA VAL A 12 16.52 23.87 3.88
C VAL A 12 15.01 23.71 4.07
N GLN A 13 14.21 24.36 3.23
CA GLN A 13 12.78 24.07 3.14
C GLN A 13 12.64 22.66 2.58
N VAL A 14 12.35 21.71 3.46
CA VAL A 14 11.90 20.37 3.04
C VAL A 14 10.57 20.61 2.33
N ALA A 15 10.58 20.53 1.00
CA ALA A 15 9.37 20.63 0.21
C ALA A 15 8.42 19.52 0.67
N GLN A 16 7.35 19.89 1.37
CA GLN A 16 6.28 18.96 1.71
C GLN A 16 5.69 18.49 0.39
N PHE A 17 5.81 17.19 0.10
CA PHE A 17 5.21 16.60 -1.09
C PHE A 17 3.71 16.90 -1.08
N ALA A 18 3.24 17.62 -2.10
CA ALA A 18 1.85 18.03 -2.20
C ALA A 18 1.00 16.82 -2.58
N HIS A 19 0.42 16.13 -1.59
CA HIS A 19 -0.56 15.09 -1.85
C HIS A 19 -1.87 15.70 -2.34
N PRO A 20 -2.67 14.98 -3.17
CA PRO A 20 -4.00 15.44 -3.54
C PRO A 20 -4.83 15.68 -2.27
N ALA A 21 -5.28 16.92 -2.09
CA ALA A 21 -6.10 17.33 -0.96
C ALA A 21 -7.54 16.82 -1.06
N THR A 22 -8.00 16.55 -2.29
CA THR A 22 -9.31 15.97 -2.57
C THR A 22 -9.18 14.45 -2.71
N PRO A 23 -10.08 13.67 -2.08
CA PRO A 23 -10.10 12.22 -2.28
C PRO A 23 -10.24 11.84 -3.76
N GLN A 24 -9.29 11.05 -4.24
CA GLN A 24 -9.36 10.37 -5.53
C GLN A 24 -10.20 9.10 -5.34
N GLN A 25 -11.29 8.97 -6.10
CA GLN A 25 -12.27 7.90 -5.97
C GLN A 25 -12.91 7.57 -7.31
N PHE A 26 -13.50 6.37 -7.41
CA PHE A 26 -14.16 5.89 -8.63
C PHE A 26 -15.63 5.59 -8.34
N SER A 27 -16.52 5.94 -9.28
CA SER A 27 -17.96 5.73 -9.11
C SER A 27 -18.29 4.25 -8.84
N GLY A 28 -19.11 3.99 -7.81
CA GLY A 28 -19.49 2.63 -7.42
C GLY A 28 -18.35 1.78 -6.83
N ARG A 29 -17.30 2.43 -6.32
CA ARG A 29 -16.16 1.84 -5.61
C ARG A 29 -16.05 2.40 -4.21
N ARG A 30 -15.46 1.62 -3.31
CA ARG A 30 -15.27 1.99 -1.90
C ARG A 30 -13.83 2.40 -1.60
N SER A 31 -12.89 1.95 -2.42
CA SER A 31 -11.48 2.30 -2.27
C SER A 31 -11.22 3.74 -2.71
N THR A 32 -10.41 4.45 -1.93
CA THR A 32 -10.13 5.87 -2.12
C THR A 32 -8.68 6.19 -1.77
N PHE A 33 -8.12 7.23 -2.38
CA PHE A 33 -6.78 7.73 -2.05
C PHE A 33 -6.84 9.21 -1.70
N VAL A 34 -6.29 9.58 -0.55
CA VAL A 34 -6.30 10.96 -0.06
C VAL A 34 -5.07 11.18 0.81
N GLN A 35 -4.41 12.34 0.66
CA GLN A 35 -3.30 12.74 1.54
C GLN A 35 -2.21 11.67 1.70
N GLY A 36 -1.85 10.97 0.62
CA GLY A 36 -0.81 9.93 0.65
C GLY A 36 -1.24 8.59 1.24
N THR A 37 -2.52 8.44 1.61
CA THR A 37 -3.08 7.21 2.19
C THR A 37 -4.11 6.58 1.25
N LEU A 38 -3.93 5.30 0.96
CA LEU A 38 -4.89 4.47 0.24
C LEU A 38 -5.78 3.74 1.25
N ASN A 39 -7.09 3.89 1.15
CA ASN A 39 -8.05 2.97 1.74
C ASN A 39 -8.44 1.94 0.68
N ILE A 40 -8.05 0.68 0.84
CA ILE A 40 -8.43 -0.42 -0.04
C ILE A 40 -9.51 -1.28 0.61
N ALA A 41 -10.64 -1.43 -0.06
CA ALA A 41 -11.78 -2.21 0.43
C ALA A 41 -11.75 -3.66 -0.05
N ALA A 42 -12.29 -4.58 0.77
CA ALA A 42 -12.36 -5.99 0.40
C ALA A 42 -13.25 -6.23 -0.84
N GLY A 43 -12.79 -7.06 -1.77
CA GLY A 43 -13.42 -7.27 -3.08
C GLY A 43 -12.99 -6.26 -4.14
N GLU A 44 -12.03 -5.38 -3.84
CA GLU A 44 -11.52 -4.39 -4.79
C GLU A 44 -9.99 -4.49 -4.96
N ARG A 45 -9.53 -3.95 -6.10
CA ARG A 45 -8.13 -3.72 -6.40
C ARG A 45 -7.92 -2.26 -6.75
N ALA A 46 -7.08 -1.56 -5.99
CA ALA A 46 -6.66 -0.20 -6.28
C ALA A 46 -5.31 -0.20 -6.98
N THR A 47 -5.15 0.62 -8.03
CA THR A 47 -3.87 0.81 -8.73
C THR A 47 -3.40 2.24 -8.57
N LEU A 48 -2.19 2.39 -8.03
CA LEU A 48 -1.52 3.66 -7.86
C LEU A 48 -0.44 3.84 -8.94
N ARG A 49 -0.38 5.01 -9.55
CA ARG A 49 0.75 5.42 -10.41
C ARG A 49 1.68 6.31 -9.60
N ARG A 50 2.99 6.07 -9.69
CA ARG A 50 3.98 7.00 -9.12
C ARG A 50 4.21 8.17 -10.05
N ASN A 51 4.17 9.36 -9.50
CA ASN A 51 4.43 10.60 -10.21
C ASN A 51 5.95 10.92 -10.19
N PRO A 52 6.44 11.78 -11.11
CA PRO A 52 7.84 12.17 -11.14
C PRO A 52 8.35 12.82 -9.85
N ASP A 53 7.47 13.50 -9.12
CA ASP A 53 7.75 14.11 -7.81
C ASP A 53 7.78 13.10 -6.65
N GLY A 54 7.53 11.81 -6.92
CA GLY A 54 7.51 10.75 -5.93
C GLY A 54 6.18 10.56 -5.20
N THR A 55 5.17 11.40 -5.48
CA THR A 55 3.80 11.19 -5.00
C THR A 55 3.10 10.06 -5.79
N TYR A 56 1.88 9.73 -5.38
CA TYR A 56 1.06 8.71 -6.03
C TYR A 56 -0.30 9.26 -6.40
N ASP A 57 -0.85 8.78 -7.51
CA ASP A 57 -2.24 8.98 -7.90
C ASP A 57 -2.97 7.64 -7.98
N LEU A 58 -4.18 7.58 -7.45
CA LEU A 58 -5.11 6.49 -7.70
C LEU A 58 -5.69 6.61 -9.11
N ILE A 59 -5.28 5.70 -9.99
CA ILE A 59 -5.65 5.73 -11.41
C ILE A 59 -6.71 4.69 -11.78
N LYS A 60 -6.96 3.70 -10.91
CA LYS A 60 -7.92 2.64 -11.18
C LYS A 60 -8.42 1.96 -9.91
N VAL A 61 -9.70 1.61 -9.87
CA VAL A 61 -10.25 0.66 -8.89
C VAL A 61 -11.15 -0.37 -9.57
N ASP A 62 -10.71 -1.63 -9.56
CA ASP A 62 -11.44 -2.77 -10.14
C ASP A 62 -12.17 -3.57 -9.05
N ARG A 63 -13.27 -4.22 -9.41
CA ARG A 63 -13.80 -5.33 -8.61
C ARG A 63 -13.00 -6.58 -8.92
N ILE A 64 -12.75 -7.38 -7.90
CA ILE A 64 -11.98 -8.62 -8.03
C ILE A 64 -12.70 -9.77 -7.33
N GLN A 65 -12.27 -10.99 -7.65
CA GLN A 65 -12.67 -12.21 -6.98
C GLN A 65 -11.52 -12.74 -6.12
N VAL A 66 -11.81 -13.66 -5.19
CA VAL A 66 -10.77 -14.23 -4.31
C VAL A 66 -9.61 -14.84 -5.09
N ARG A 67 -9.86 -15.45 -6.25
CA ARG A 67 -8.83 -16.05 -7.12
C ARG A 67 -7.80 -15.03 -7.63
N ASP A 68 -8.16 -13.75 -7.68
CA ASP A 68 -7.27 -12.69 -8.14
C ASP A 68 -6.23 -12.28 -7.08
N VAL A 69 -6.36 -12.78 -5.83
CA VAL A 69 -5.45 -12.48 -4.71
C VAL A 69 -4.86 -13.74 -4.07
N LEU A 70 -5.12 -14.92 -4.63
CA LEU A 70 -4.51 -16.15 -4.13
C LEU A 70 -3.01 -16.16 -4.46
N PRO A 71 -2.15 -16.57 -3.52
CA PRO A 71 -0.76 -16.88 -3.84
C PRO A 71 -0.70 -18.02 -4.85
N PRO A 72 0.39 -18.14 -5.63
CA PRO A 72 0.57 -19.26 -6.55
C PRO A 72 0.68 -20.56 -5.76
N ALA A 73 0.53 -21.69 -6.46
CA ALA A 73 0.88 -22.99 -5.88
C ALA A 73 2.34 -22.97 -5.39
N GLU A 74 2.62 -23.68 -4.30
CA GLU A 74 3.91 -23.69 -3.62
C GLU A 74 5.08 -23.93 -4.60
N GLY A 75 6.17 -23.18 -4.42
CA GLY A 75 7.40 -23.31 -5.21
C GLY A 75 7.53 -22.36 -6.41
N THR A 76 6.49 -21.60 -6.73
CA THR A 76 6.54 -20.58 -7.81
C THR A 76 6.67 -19.17 -7.25
N ARG A 77 7.71 -18.42 -7.66
CA ARG A 77 7.75 -16.96 -7.46
C ARG A 77 6.72 -16.34 -8.40
N GLN A 78 5.74 -15.59 -7.88
CA GLN A 78 4.80 -14.91 -8.75
C GLN A 78 5.42 -13.65 -9.34
N THR A 79 5.61 -13.68 -10.66
CA THR A 79 5.76 -12.48 -11.49
C THR A 79 4.44 -11.73 -11.54
N LEU A 80 4.50 -10.45 -11.86
CA LEU A 80 3.33 -9.57 -11.90
C LEU A 80 2.24 -10.12 -12.84
N ASP A 81 0.99 -10.18 -12.37
CA ASP A 81 -0.13 -10.68 -13.18
C ASP A 81 -0.79 -9.56 -13.98
N LYS A 82 -1.00 -8.38 -13.36
CA LYS A 82 -1.88 -7.34 -13.92
C LYS A 82 -1.41 -5.90 -13.70
N VAL A 83 -0.19 -5.68 -13.20
CA VAL A 83 0.28 -4.32 -12.91
C VAL A 83 1.15 -3.80 -14.04
N GLU A 84 0.82 -2.60 -14.52
CA GLU A 84 1.56 -1.92 -15.59
C GLU A 84 2.88 -1.37 -15.04
N GLN A 85 3.86 -1.18 -15.92
CA GLN A 85 5.15 -0.60 -15.54
C GLN A 85 4.95 0.79 -14.90
N GLY A 86 5.63 1.04 -13.77
CA GLY A 86 5.54 2.29 -13.02
C GLY A 86 4.32 2.39 -12.08
N THR A 87 3.52 1.33 -11.97
CA THR A 87 2.35 1.28 -11.09
C THR A 87 2.51 0.28 -9.97
N ILE A 88 1.72 0.43 -8.91
CA ILE A 88 1.57 -0.52 -7.81
C ILE A 88 0.10 -0.87 -7.73
N SER A 89 -0.24 -2.14 -7.49
CA SER A 89 -1.61 -2.54 -7.23
C SER A 89 -1.78 -3.24 -5.88
N PHE A 90 -2.86 -2.90 -5.19
CA PHE A 90 -3.27 -3.48 -3.91
C PHE A 90 -4.62 -4.15 -4.12
N GLY A 91 -4.69 -5.48 -4.02
CA GLY A 91 -5.92 -6.25 -4.12
C GLY A 91 -6.26 -6.89 -2.78
N LEU A 92 -7.42 -6.55 -2.21
CA LEU A 92 -7.88 -7.11 -0.94
C LEU A 92 -9.10 -7.98 -1.19
N HIS A 93 -9.11 -9.21 -0.68
CA HIS A 93 -10.31 -10.05 -0.67
C HIS A 93 -10.33 -10.93 0.58
N ALA A 94 -11.53 -11.37 0.97
CA ALA A 94 -11.71 -12.35 2.03
C ALA A 94 -12.64 -13.48 1.60
N ARG A 95 -12.45 -14.68 2.16
CA ARG A 95 -13.35 -15.83 2.07
C ARG A 95 -13.33 -16.58 3.41
N GLN A 96 -14.44 -17.20 3.82
CA GLN A 96 -14.57 -17.77 5.15
C GLN A 96 -13.56 -18.88 5.48
N ASP A 97 -13.19 -19.69 4.50
CA ASP A 97 -12.28 -20.84 4.59
C ASP A 97 -10.81 -20.49 4.31
N VAL A 98 -10.54 -19.34 3.69
CA VAL A 98 -9.17 -18.88 3.39
C VAL A 98 -8.74 -17.76 4.33
N GLY A 99 -9.66 -17.02 4.94
CA GLY A 99 -9.38 -15.78 5.64
C GLY A 99 -9.29 -14.60 4.67
N SER A 100 -8.53 -13.59 5.06
CA SER A 100 -8.30 -12.37 4.27
C SER A 100 -6.93 -12.36 3.65
N LEU A 101 -6.87 -11.93 2.39
CA LEU A 101 -5.65 -11.86 1.60
C LEU A 101 -5.50 -10.45 1.02
N LEU A 102 -4.34 -9.86 1.24
CA LEU A 102 -3.89 -8.68 0.51
C LEU A 102 -2.77 -9.11 -0.44
N LYS A 103 -3.01 -8.98 -1.75
CA LYS A 103 -1.98 -9.09 -2.78
C LYS A 103 -1.46 -7.71 -3.11
N VAL A 104 -0.14 -7.51 -3.05
CA VAL A 104 0.51 -6.28 -3.51
C VAL A 104 1.41 -6.61 -4.68
N GLU A 105 1.19 -5.97 -5.83
CA GLU A 105 1.98 -6.16 -7.05
C GLU A 105 2.76 -4.87 -7.35
N ASN A 106 4.08 -4.94 -7.44
CA ASN A 106 4.95 -3.78 -7.66
C ASN A 106 5.52 -3.78 -9.09
N GLY A 107 4.90 -3.00 -9.98
CA GLY A 107 5.32 -2.78 -11.37
C GLY A 107 6.43 -1.75 -11.55
N GLN A 108 6.99 -1.23 -10.46
CA GLN A 108 8.05 -0.23 -10.51
C GLN A 108 9.43 -0.90 -10.68
N ASP A 109 10.41 -0.08 -11.02
CA ASP A 109 11.83 -0.44 -11.10
C ASP A 109 12.55 -0.43 -9.75
N GLN A 110 11.86 0.01 -8.69
CA GLN A 110 12.33 0.07 -7.32
C GLN A 110 11.40 -0.69 -6.38
N GLY A 111 11.93 -1.14 -5.24
CA GLY A 111 11.12 -1.80 -4.21
C GLY A 111 10.19 -0.81 -3.50
N LEU A 112 9.21 -1.36 -2.80
CA LEU A 112 8.22 -0.62 -2.03
C LEU A 112 8.28 -1.01 -0.56
N LYS A 113 8.30 -0.01 0.32
CA LYS A 113 7.94 -0.13 1.75
C LYS A 113 6.65 0.65 1.97
N TYR A 114 5.81 0.13 2.86
CA TYR A 114 4.56 0.77 3.23
C TYR A 114 4.15 0.38 4.65
N ALA A 115 3.28 1.17 5.26
CA ALA A 115 2.61 0.85 6.51
C ALA A 115 1.18 0.37 6.23
N GLY A 116 0.77 -0.73 6.85
CA GLY A 116 -0.59 -1.26 6.77
C GLY A 116 -1.34 -1.10 8.08
N PHE A 117 -2.60 -0.68 8.02
CA PHE A 117 -3.53 -0.70 9.14
C PHE A 117 -4.84 -1.38 8.75
N VAL A 118 -5.27 -2.38 9.48
CA VAL A 118 -6.43 -3.21 9.10
C VAL A 118 -7.68 -2.83 9.88
N VAL A 119 -8.81 -2.80 9.19
CA VAL A 119 -10.15 -2.77 9.81
C VAL A 119 -10.76 -4.16 9.67
N ARG A 120 -11.06 -4.79 10.81
CA ARG A 120 -11.54 -6.17 10.91
C ARG A 120 -13.02 -6.20 11.30
N PHE A 121 -13.72 -7.29 11.00
CA PHE A 121 -15.08 -7.53 11.47
C PHE A 121 -15.10 -8.61 12.56
N VAL A 122 -15.36 -8.22 13.81
CA VAL A 122 -15.32 -9.12 14.98
C VAL A 122 -16.65 -9.01 15.73
N GLY A 123 -17.35 -10.13 15.89
CA GLY A 123 -18.61 -10.18 16.64
C GLY A 123 -19.70 -9.26 16.10
N GLY A 124 -19.81 -9.13 14.77
CA GLY A 124 -20.83 -8.28 14.14
C GLY A 124 -20.48 -6.80 14.05
N ARG A 125 -19.27 -6.39 14.45
CA ARG A 125 -18.85 -4.97 14.48
C ARG A 125 -17.48 -4.78 13.83
N SER A 126 -17.28 -3.63 13.20
CA SER A 126 -15.97 -3.20 12.74
C SER A 126 -15.06 -2.84 13.92
N ARG A 127 -13.81 -3.28 13.89
CA ARG A 127 -12.74 -2.93 14.84
C ARG A 127 -11.48 -2.47 14.09
N GLY A 128 -10.69 -1.61 14.73
CA GLY A 128 -9.52 -0.97 14.13
C GLY A 128 -9.80 0.50 13.73
N PRO A 129 -8.92 1.13 12.92
CA PRO A 129 -7.74 0.54 12.30
C PRO A 129 -6.62 0.20 13.30
N ALA A 130 -6.05 -0.99 13.18
CA ALA A 130 -4.90 -1.44 13.98
C ALA A 130 -3.70 -1.68 13.07
N ALA A 131 -2.50 -1.32 13.54
CA ALA A 131 -1.27 -1.53 12.78
C ALA A 131 -1.07 -3.03 12.48
N THR A 132 -0.48 -3.34 11.33
CA THR A 132 -0.11 -4.71 10.99
C THR A 132 1.28 -4.73 10.36
N SER A 133 1.95 -5.87 10.48
CA SER A 133 3.21 -6.12 9.80
C SER A 133 2.95 -6.44 8.34
N VAL A 134 3.63 -5.73 7.45
CA VAL A 134 3.59 -5.97 6.01
C VAL A 134 5.01 -6.06 5.48
N CYS A 135 5.23 -6.94 4.52
CA CYS A 135 6.54 -7.12 3.92
C CYS A 135 6.82 -6.03 2.87
N SER A 136 8.09 -5.68 2.71
CA SER A 136 8.50 -4.89 1.54
C SER A 136 8.25 -5.68 0.26
N VAL A 137 7.96 -4.96 -0.82
CA VAL A 137 7.61 -5.54 -2.13
C VAL A 137 8.73 -5.20 -3.12
N PRO A 138 9.63 -6.13 -3.45
CA PRO A 138 10.70 -5.88 -4.40
C PRO A 138 10.19 -5.44 -5.77
N PRO A 139 11.04 -4.80 -6.59
CA PRO A 139 10.67 -4.43 -7.95
C PRO A 139 10.27 -5.66 -8.78
N GLY A 140 9.21 -5.55 -9.57
CA GLY A 140 8.77 -6.63 -10.46
C GLY A 140 8.16 -7.85 -9.75
N MET A 141 7.83 -7.74 -8.46
CA MET A 141 7.33 -8.86 -7.66
C MET A 141 5.92 -8.61 -7.09
N ALA A 142 5.27 -9.72 -6.70
CA ALA A 142 4.09 -9.70 -5.86
C ALA A 142 4.40 -10.24 -4.46
N THR A 143 3.81 -9.63 -3.44
CA THR A 143 3.78 -10.15 -2.05
C THR A 143 2.34 -10.37 -1.58
N PHE A 144 2.20 -11.19 -0.55
CA PHE A 144 0.91 -11.62 -0.02
C PHE A 144 0.93 -11.49 1.49
N GLU A 145 -0.03 -10.75 2.01
CA GLU A 145 -0.32 -10.71 3.44
C GLU A 145 -1.59 -11.52 3.70
N HIS A 146 -1.59 -12.27 4.79
CA HIS A 146 -2.69 -13.16 5.16
C HIS A 146 -3.12 -12.93 6.60
N TRP A 147 -4.43 -12.88 6.82
CA TRP A 147 -5.03 -12.82 8.16
C TRP A 147 -6.16 -13.82 8.27
N SER A 148 -6.26 -14.48 9.42
CA SER A 148 -7.31 -15.47 9.67
C SER A 148 -8.71 -14.85 9.79
N GLU A 149 -8.80 -13.60 10.24
CA GLU A 149 -10.05 -12.89 10.43
C GLU A 149 -10.49 -12.14 9.16
N PRO A 150 -11.80 -11.83 9.01
CA PRO A 150 -12.28 -11.00 7.92
C PRO A 150 -11.81 -9.55 8.09
N VAL A 151 -10.90 -9.12 7.22
CA VAL A 151 -10.45 -7.76 7.01
C VAL A 151 -11.34 -7.15 5.94
N ILE A 152 -12.04 -6.08 6.29
CA ILE A 152 -12.99 -5.40 5.38
C ILE A 152 -12.33 -4.23 4.65
N GLN A 153 -11.29 -3.64 5.24
CA GLN A 153 -10.50 -2.55 4.67
C GLN A 153 -9.06 -2.61 5.18
N VAL A 154 -8.11 -2.15 4.36
CA VAL A 154 -6.75 -1.83 4.79
C VAL A 154 -6.46 -0.38 4.44
N LEU A 155 -5.94 0.38 5.41
CA LEU A 155 -5.33 1.68 5.15
C LEU A 155 -3.83 1.45 4.90
N VAL A 156 -3.37 1.92 3.75
CA VAL A 156 -1.98 1.83 3.30
C VAL A 156 -1.42 3.25 3.28
N GLY A 157 -0.40 3.48 4.10
CA GLY A 157 0.31 4.76 4.20
C GLY A 157 1.81 4.58 4.10
N SER A 158 2.56 5.67 4.27
CA SER A 158 4.03 5.69 4.26
C SER A 158 4.64 4.97 3.05
N LEU A 159 4.09 5.22 1.86
CA LEU A 159 4.59 4.65 0.61
C LEU A 159 5.99 5.20 0.32
N GLU A 160 7.00 4.35 0.48
CA GLU A 160 8.40 4.72 0.36
C GLU A 160 9.15 3.79 -0.59
N ARG A 161 10.18 4.33 -1.24
CA ARG A 161 11.13 3.52 -2.02
C ARG A 161 11.86 2.56 -1.09
N SER A 162 12.10 1.35 -1.58
CA SER A 162 13.00 0.37 -0.98
C SER A 162 14.04 -0.11 -1.98
N ASP A 163 15.24 -0.41 -1.50
CA ASP A 163 16.29 -1.10 -2.26
C ASP A 163 16.30 -2.61 -1.99
N ASP A 164 15.26 -3.13 -1.31
CA ASP A 164 15.11 -4.56 -1.04
C ASP A 164 14.88 -5.36 -2.33
N THR A 165 15.73 -6.35 -2.57
CA THR A 165 15.66 -7.28 -3.71
C THR A 165 14.95 -8.60 -3.38
N VAL A 166 14.64 -8.81 -2.11
CA VAL A 166 13.83 -9.91 -1.58
C VAL A 166 12.85 -9.33 -0.55
N PRO A 167 11.64 -9.90 -0.39
CA PRO A 167 10.69 -9.39 0.59
C PRO A 167 11.29 -9.41 2.00
N LYS A 168 11.21 -8.27 2.70
CA LYS A 168 11.61 -8.16 4.11
C LYS A 168 10.40 -7.79 4.94
N CYS A 169 10.04 -8.68 5.87
CA CYS A 169 8.92 -8.48 6.77
C CYS A 169 9.45 -7.94 8.11
N PRO A 170 8.85 -6.87 8.66
CA PRO A 170 9.17 -6.45 10.02
C PRO A 170 8.73 -7.54 11.00
N PRO A 171 9.22 -7.51 12.27
CA PRO A 171 8.69 -8.36 13.32
C PRO A 171 7.16 -8.28 13.35
N HIS A 172 6.50 -9.39 13.65
CA HIS A 172 5.06 -9.40 13.78
C HIS A 172 4.64 -8.44 14.90
N VAL A 173 3.76 -7.49 14.60
CA VAL A 173 3.10 -6.68 15.63
C VAL A 173 2.02 -7.58 16.23
N GLU A 174 2.22 -8.00 17.48
CA GLU A 174 1.17 -8.59 18.33
C GLU A 174 0.50 -7.44 19.10
N ASP A 175 -0.84 -7.41 19.10
CA ASP A 175 -1.64 -6.54 19.97
C ASP A 175 -1.77 -7.16 21.37
#